data_AF-A0A8S2KX77-F1
#
_entry.id   AF-A0A8S2KX77-F1
#
_cell.length_a   1.000
_cell.length_b   1.000
_cell.length_c   1.000
_cell.angle_alpha   90.00
_cell.angle_beta   90.00
_cell.angle_gamma   90.00
#
_symmetry.space_group_name_H-M   'P 1'
#
loop_
_entity.id
_entity.type
_entity.pdbx_description
1 polymer ?
#
loop_
_entity_poly.entity_id
_entity_poly.type
_entity_poly.pdbx_seq_one_letter_code
_entity_poly.pdbx_strand_id
1 'polypeptide(L)'
;EPKDESLTRRLQPYGINYSDAYTLEYPRYTKISSLNRYMHRVKNFHQALRMKYFYHCLSYIVFLLLFSYMILFNFQLPTDKIPSIHWTEIVTIILVSSMLIEEIHCFVSMDNLSFPGKCFNYFRNLFKIMAIVGFILFYVGLVLRFTYTTTDEEFFAARIVMAIDLEIWWLRSLSFIIVVRFLGPHIVAIGKMLKDLAFFMCIIAIVMTGYGVASRAMAYYPNANRFNETGISTEFNGRDIFRQIAYPVYYLMYGEFGTELDDLDTNRDEAWSISTHVLLAVHMLFVNILLTNLLIAMFSKRFDQVYEDTQNIWHTQQYIFTREYYTRAPFFPPISLIYDMYYLCRLTFFNIRRVCFKKSADPRAKTFKMIPINKSCVKDWYQFEGASTYEYAHQEVKASKAVLMTSSNGSDSRCIEKREDSNDSVNDSNNNIRQIQDDLAKLNQSFEDIKGQLKTLIEKS
;
A
#
# COMPACT_ATOMS: atom_id res chain seq x y z
N GLU A 1 19.26 9.68 -30.31
CA GLU A 1 20.32 9.40 -29.31
C GLU A 1 21.61 9.09 -30.04
N PRO A 2 22.77 9.56 -29.55
CA PRO A 2 24.03 9.25 -30.21
C PRO A 2 24.29 7.73 -30.08
N LYS A 3 24.70 7.11 -31.19
CA LYS A 3 25.06 5.70 -31.25
C LYS A 3 26.24 5.48 -30.31
N ASP A 4 26.04 4.68 -29.26
CA ASP A 4 27.10 4.26 -28.37
C ASP A 4 27.93 3.17 -29.09
N GLU A 5 28.79 3.60 -30.02
CA GLU A 5 29.68 2.74 -30.82
C GLU A 5 30.63 1.90 -29.94
N SER A 6 30.78 2.28 -28.66
CA SER A 6 31.59 1.57 -27.67
C SER A 6 30.99 0.22 -27.29
N LEU A 7 29.66 0.10 -27.24
CA LEU A 7 28.96 -1.13 -26.89
C LEU A 7 28.99 -2.13 -28.05
N THR A 8 28.88 -1.63 -29.28
CA THR A 8 28.85 -2.44 -30.51
C THR A 8 30.22 -3.09 -30.79
N ARG A 9 31.33 -2.40 -30.47
CA ARG A 9 32.68 -2.98 -30.61
C ARG A 9 33.04 -4.00 -29.53
N ARG A 10 32.50 -3.88 -28.30
CA ARG A 10 32.80 -4.81 -27.21
C ARG A 10 32.22 -6.22 -27.41
N LEU A 11 31.19 -6.35 -28.26
CA LEU A 11 30.42 -7.59 -28.41
C LEU A 11 30.60 -8.29 -29.77
N GLN A 12 31.31 -7.67 -30.72
CA GLN A 12 31.67 -8.28 -32.02
C GLN A 12 32.40 -9.65 -31.95
N PRO A 13 33.25 -9.95 -30.94
CA PRO A 13 33.91 -11.26 -30.85
C PRO A 13 32.96 -12.44 -30.62
N TYR A 14 31.72 -12.19 -30.20
CA TYR A 14 30.73 -13.21 -29.85
C TYR A 14 29.71 -13.48 -30.97
N GLY A 15 29.91 -12.93 -32.17
CA GLY A 15 29.07 -13.21 -33.35
C GLY A 15 27.67 -12.58 -33.31
N ILE A 16 27.42 -11.65 -32.39
CA ILE A 16 26.13 -10.97 -32.26
C ILE A 16 26.11 -9.77 -33.23
N ASN A 17 25.50 -9.96 -34.40
CA ASN A 17 25.34 -8.91 -35.39
C ASN A 17 24.05 -8.12 -35.12
N TYR A 18 24.18 -6.91 -34.57
CA TYR A 18 23.03 -6.05 -34.24
C TYR A 18 22.31 -5.49 -35.49
N SER A 19 22.85 -5.66 -36.71
CA SER A 19 22.22 -5.14 -37.93
C SER A 19 20.83 -5.71 -38.20
N ASP A 20 20.55 -6.92 -37.71
CA ASP A 20 19.32 -7.65 -38.04
C ASP A 20 18.26 -7.54 -36.93
N ALA A 21 18.62 -6.99 -35.76
CA ALA A 21 17.72 -6.85 -34.62
C ALA A 21 16.88 -5.55 -34.63
N TYR A 22 17.25 -4.56 -35.47
CA TYR A 22 16.57 -3.26 -35.54
C TYR A 22 15.59 -3.11 -36.70
N THR A 23 15.42 -4.14 -37.53
CA THR A 23 14.20 -4.23 -38.33
C THR A 23 13.06 -4.64 -37.40
N LEU A 24 12.55 -3.65 -36.66
CA LEU A 24 11.15 -3.61 -36.25
C LEU A 24 10.33 -3.68 -37.54
N GLU A 25 10.15 -4.88 -38.08
CA GLU A 25 9.00 -5.20 -38.90
C GLU A 25 7.79 -4.98 -38.00
N TYR A 26 7.31 -3.74 -37.98
CA TYR A 26 5.91 -3.50 -37.68
C TYR A 26 5.15 -4.51 -38.52
N PRO A 27 4.28 -5.35 -37.93
CA PRO A 27 3.52 -6.32 -38.70
C PRO A 27 2.93 -5.54 -39.87
N ARG A 28 3.20 -6.01 -41.10
CA ARG A 28 2.61 -5.42 -42.31
C ARG A 28 1.11 -5.49 -42.12
N TYR A 29 0.56 -4.40 -41.57
CA TYR A 29 -0.86 -4.23 -41.40
C TYR A 29 -1.38 -4.19 -42.82
N THR A 30 -2.04 -5.29 -43.19
CA THR A 30 -2.95 -5.38 -44.33
C THR A 30 -3.75 -4.07 -44.40
N LYS A 31 -4.06 -3.58 -45.60
CA LYS A 31 -4.75 -2.30 -45.87
C LYS A 31 -6.03 -2.15 -45.01
N ILE A 32 -5.87 -1.72 -43.77
CA ILE A 32 -6.94 -1.35 -42.86
C ILE A 32 -7.33 0.07 -43.27
N SER A 33 -8.62 0.28 -43.53
CA SER A 33 -9.19 1.60 -43.83
C SER A 33 -8.67 2.65 -42.86
N SER A 34 -8.44 3.87 -43.33
CA SER A 34 -7.91 4.98 -42.50
C SER A 34 -8.69 5.13 -41.18
N LEU A 35 -10.00 4.90 -41.22
CA LEU A 35 -10.90 4.89 -40.07
C LEU A 35 -10.57 3.81 -39.05
N ASN A 36 -10.40 2.56 -39.47
CA ASN A 36 -10.07 1.46 -38.56
C ASN A 36 -8.68 1.65 -37.91
N ARG A 37 -7.73 2.27 -38.63
CA ARG A 37 -6.43 2.66 -38.05
C ARG A 37 -6.59 3.72 -36.96
N TYR A 38 -7.43 4.72 -37.20
CA TYR A 38 -7.75 5.75 -36.21
C TYR A 38 -8.44 5.14 -34.97
N MET A 39 -9.47 4.32 -35.16
CA MET A 39 -10.17 3.63 -34.07
C MET A 39 -9.23 2.72 -33.27
N HIS A 40 -8.28 2.05 -33.91
CA HIS A 40 -7.26 1.25 -33.22
C HIS A 40 -6.32 2.13 -32.38
N ARG A 41 -5.92 3.31 -32.87
CA ARG A 41 -5.11 4.25 -32.09
C ARG A 41 -5.86 4.79 -30.88
N VAL A 42 -7.12 5.17 -31.05
CA VAL A 42 -8.00 5.63 -29.97
C VAL A 42 -8.17 4.53 -28.92
N LYS A 43 -8.44 3.29 -29.35
CA LYS A 43 -8.52 2.13 -28.46
C LYS A 43 -7.23 1.93 -27.67
N ASN A 44 -6.07 1.97 -28.32
CA ASN A 44 -4.77 1.83 -27.64
C ASN A 44 -4.52 2.96 -26.64
N PHE A 45 -4.91 4.19 -26.98
CA PHE A 45 -4.78 5.35 -26.09
C PHE A 45 -5.62 5.19 -24.81
N HIS A 46 -6.90 4.84 -24.91
CA HIS A 46 -7.75 4.59 -23.74
C HIS A 46 -7.37 3.31 -22.97
N GLN A 47 -6.68 2.36 -23.61
CA GLN A 47 -6.15 1.18 -22.95
C GLN A 47 -4.84 1.43 -22.20
N ALA A 48 -4.16 2.54 -22.47
CA ALA A 48 -2.91 2.90 -21.81
C ALA A 48 -3.14 3.05 -20.29
N LEU A 49 -2.24 2.46 -19.50
CA LEU A 49 -2.34 2.40 -18.03
C LEU A 49 -2.52 3.78 -17.39
N ARG A 50 -1.74 4.76 -17.87
CA ARG A 50 -1.78 6.15 -17.39
C ARG A 50 -3.15 6.78 -17.61
N MET A 51 -3.77 6.54 -18.77
CA MET A 51 -5.09 7.09 -19.09
C MET A 51 -6.17 6.44 -18.23
N LYS A 52 -6.13 5.11 -18.07
CA LYS A 52 -7.03 4.40 -17.15
C LYS A 52 -6.98 5.00 -15.74
N TYR A 53 -5.77 5.10 -15.18
CA TYR A 53 -5.57 5.68 -13.85
C TYR A 53 -6.13 7.10 -13.75
N PHE A 54 -5.87 7.95 -14.75
CA PHE A 54 -6.40 9.31 -14.77
C PHE A 54 -7.93 9.34 -14.77
N TYR A 55 -8.59 8.51 -15.57
CA TYR A 55 -10.06 8.41 -15.58
C TYR A 55 -10.63 7.91 -14.25
N HIS A 56 -9.99 6.91 -13.62
CA HIS A 56 -10.40 6.44 -12.30
C HIS A 56 -10.22 7.53 -11.23
N CYS A 57 -9.09 8.24 -11.23
CA CYS A 57 -8.83 9.35 -10.30
C CYS A 57 -9.85 10.47 -10.46
N LEU A 58 -10.09 10.93 -11.71
CA LEU A 58 -11.05 11.97 -12.01
C LEU A 58 -12.48 11.57 -11.60
N SER A 59 -12.89 10.35 -11.95
CA SER A 59 -14.22 9.85 -11.56
C SER A 59 -14.37 9.69 -10.05
N TYR A 60 -13.30 9.36 -9.34
CA TYR A 60 -13.31 9.25 -7.89
C TYR A 60 -13.47 10.62 -7.23
N ILE A 61 -12.79 11.65 -7.73
CA ILE A 61 -12.97 13.03 -7.26
C ILE A 61 -14.41 13.50 -7.50
N VAL A 62 -14.96 13.25 -8.70
CA VAL A 62 -16.37 13.56 -9.00
C VAL A 62 -17.32 12.83 -8.06
N PHE A 63 -17.06 11.56 -7.76
CA PHE A 63 -17.81 10.79 -6.77
C PHE A 63 -17.75 11.43 -5.38
N LEU A 64 -16.56 11.80 -4.88
CA LEU A 64 -16.39 12.44 -3.57
C LEU A 64 -17.15 13.76 -3.48
N LEU A 65 -17.07 14.58 -4.52
CA LEU A 65 -17.80 15.85 -4.58
C LEU A 65 -19.32 15.63 -4.63
N LEU A 66 -19.79 14.66 -5.42
CA LEU A 66 -21.21 14.30 -5.48
C LEU A 66 -21.72 13.77 -4.14
N PHE A 67 -20.95 12.89 -3.49
CA PHE A 67 -21.34 12.32 -2.20
C PHE A 67 -21.35 13.38 -1.10
N SER A 68 -20.36 14.29 -1.10
CA SER A 68 -20.32 15.47 -0.21
C SER A 68 -21.53 16.38 -0.44
N TYR A 69 -21.86 16.69 -1.70
CA TYR A 69 -23.02 17.48 -2.07
C TYR A 69 -24.34 16.83 -1.62
N MET A 70 -24.44 15.50 -1.79
CA MET A 70 -25.61 14.73 -1.36
C MET A 70 -25.82 14.86 0.17
N ILE A 71 -24.81 14.61 1.00
CA ILE A 71 -24.92 14.67 2.48
C ILE A 71 -25.22 16.09 2.98
N LEU A 72 -24.60 17.10 2.36
CA LEU A 72 -24.69 18.47 2.83
C LEU A 72 -26.04 19.13 2.50
N PHE A 73 -26.55 18.91 1.28
CA PHE A 73 -27.70 19.66 0.77
C PHE A 73 -28.96 18.82 0.51
N ASN A 74 -28.82 17.58 0.04
CA ASN A 74 -29.95 16.79 -0.50
C ASN A 74 -30.31 15.56 0.34
N PHE A 75 -29.65 15.34 1.47
CA PHE A 75 -30.01 14.30 2.43
C PHE A 75 -31.16 14.79 3.30
N GLN A 76 -32.35 14.82 2.72
CA GLN A 76 -33.57 15.34 3.34
C GLN A 76 -34.32 14.26 4.10
N LEU A 77 -35.01 14.68 5.17
CA LEU A 77 -35.94 13.88 5.95
C LEU A 77 -37.14 13.51 5.04
N PRO A 78 -37.67 12.28 5.08
CA PRO A 78 -38.87 11.94 4.33
C PRO A 78 -40.04 12.78 4.86
N THR A 79 -40.47 13.77 4.07
CA THR A 79 -41.56 14.69 4.49
C THR A 79 -42.94 14.04 4.39
N ASP A 80 -43.08 12.96 3.61
CA ASP A 80 -44.32 12.22 3.36
C ASP A 80 -44.07 10.69 3.36
N LYS A 81 -45.15 9.88 3.29
CA LYS A 81 -45.10 8.40 3.15
C LYS A 81 -44.33 7.87 1.93
N ILE A 82 -43.82 8.74 1.07
CA ILE A 82 -42.96 8.41 -0.05
C ILE A 82 -41.56 8.90 0.30
N PRO A 83 -40.53 8.02 0.29
CA PRO A 83 -39.16 8.48 0.49
C PRO A 83 -38.84 9.48 -0.63
N SER A 84 -38.62 10.76 -0.27
CA SER A 84 -38.21 11.80 -1.21
C SER A 84 -36.73 11.59 -1.56
N ILE A 85 -36.47 10.57 -2.36
CA ILE A 85 -35.13 10.22 -2.82
C ILE A 85 -34.74 11.24 -3.90
N HIS A 86 -33.76 12.09 -3.58
CA HIS A 86 -33.21 12.99 -4.57
C HIS A 86 -32.34 12.21 -5.58
N TRP A 87 -32.33 12.63 -6.84
CA TRP A 87 -31.59 11.93 -7.90
C TRP A 87 -30.08 11.78 -7.59
N THR A 88 -29.50 12.71 -6.83
CA THR A 88 -28.08 12.63 -6.41
C THR A 88 -27.81 11.43 -5.52
N GLU A 89 -28.79 11.03 -4.70
CA GLU A 89 -28.68 9.85 -3.85
C GLU A 89 -28.70 8.57 -4.70
N ILE A 90 -29.63 8.49 -5.65
CA ILE A 90 -29.70 7.37 -6.61
C ILE A 90 -28.38 7.23 -7.37
N VAL A 91 -27.85 8.34 -7.89
CA VAL A 91 -26.56 8.33 -8.60
C VAL A 91 -25.43 7.89 -7.67
N THR A 92 -25.39 8.36 -6.42
CA THR A 92 -24.38 7.94 -5.44
C THR A 92 -24.47 6.45 -5.13
N ILE A 93 -25.69 5.90 -4.95
CA ILE A 93 -25.92 4.47 -4.74
C ILE A 93 -25.41 3.65 -5.92
N ILE A 94 -25.71 4.08 -7.16
CA ILE A 94 -25.23 3.42 -8.38
C ILE A 94 -23.69 3.46 -8.44
N LEU A 95 -23.08 4.60 -8.13
CA LEU A 95 -21.63 4.77 -8.14
C LEU A 95 -20.93 3.86 -7.13
N VAL A 96 -21.38 3.85 -5.86
CA VAL A 96 -20.79 2.99 -4.82
C VAL A 96 -20.99 1.51 -5.18
N SER A 97 -22.18 1.15 -5.66
CA SER A 97 -22.46 -0.23 -6.10
C SER A 97 -21.59 -0.64 -7.29
N SER A 98 -21.34 0.28 -8.22
CA SER A 98 -20.42 0.04 -9.33
C SER A 98 -19.00 -0.20 -8.85
N MET A 99 -18.53 0.60 -7.89
CA MET A 99 -17.19 0.45 -7.31
C MET A 99 -17.07 -0.87 -6.53
N LEU A 100 -18.14 -1.31 -5.86
CA LEU A 100 -18.18 -2.62 -5.20
C LEU A 100 -18.02 -3.75 -6.23
N ILE A 101 -18.74 -3.69 -7.33
CA ILE A 101 -18.66 -4.69 -8.42
C ILE A 101 -17.24 -4.71 -9.01
N GLU A 102 -16.63 -3.55 -9.23
CA GLU A 102 -15.25 -3.46 -9.72
C GLU A 102 -14.26 -4.12 -8.74
N GLU A 103 -14.43 -3.91 -7.43
CA GLU A 103 -13.58 -4.52 -6.40
C GLU A 103 -13.77 -6.05 -6.33
N ILE A 104 -15.01 -6.54 -6.45
CA ILE A 104 -15.32 -7.97 -6.55
C ILE A 104 -14.67 -8.56 -7.82
N HIS A 105 -14.77 -7.86 -8.95
CA HIS A 105 -14.13 -8.28 -10.20
C HIS A 105 -12.60 -8.36 -10.02
N CYS A 106 -11.98 -7.38 -9.34
CA CYS A 106 -10.56 -7.42 -9.04
C CYS A 106 -10.17 -8.61 -8.15
N PHE A 107 -10.94 -8.88 -7.09
CA PHE A 107 -10.72 -10.00 -6.17
C PHE A 107 -10.81 -11.37 -6.87
N VAL A 108 -11.82 -11.55 -7.72
CA VAL A 108 -12.02 -12.80 -8.48
C VAL A 108 -10.89 -13.00 -9.50
N SER A 109 -10.47 -11.92 -10.16
CA SER A 109 -9.42 -11.91 -11.18
C SER A 109 -7.99 -12.06 -10.62
N MET A 110 -7.79 -12.11 -9.30
CA MET A 110 -6.50 -12.46 -8.71
C MET A 110 -6.09 -13.89 -9.08
N ASP A 111 -4.79 -14.11 -9.25
CA ASP A 111 -4.16 -15.40 -9.62
C ASP A 111 -4.68 -16.58 -8.77
N ASN A 112 -4.48 -17.81 -9.25
CA ASN A 112 -5.00 -19.09 -8.70
C ASN A 112 -4.48 -19.47 -7.30
N LEU A 113 -4.44 -18.54 -6.36
CA LEU A 113 -4.32 -18.79 -4.94
C LEU A 113 -5.62 -19.45 -4.44
N SER A 114 -5.49 -20.36 -3.48
CA SER A 114 -6.64 -20.87 -2.72
C SER A 114 -7.40 -19.69 -2.08
N PHE A 115 -8.72 -19.81 -1.91
CA PHE A 115 -9.57 -18.73 -1.39
C PHE A 115 -9.03 -18.10 -0.09
N PRO A 116 -8.54 -18.86 0.91
CA PRO A 116 -7.92 -18.29 2.10
C PRO A 116 -6.65 -17.47 1.80
N GLY A 117 -5.84 -17.91 0.83
CA GLY A 117 -4.64 -17.17 0.40
C GLY A 117 -4.97 -15.86 -0.32
N LYS A 118 -6.06 -15.83 -1.09
CA LYS A 118 -6.59 -14.59 -1.70
C LYS A 118 -7.01 -13.60 -0.63
N CYS A 119 -7.83 -14.04 0.33
CA CYS A 119 -8.28 -13.20 1.44
C CYS A 119 -7.11 -12.67 2.27
N PHE A 120 -6.18 -13.53 2.66
CA PHE A 120 -5.01 -13.13 3.45
C PHE A 120 -4.18 -12.04 2.76
N ASN A 121 -3.92 -12.20 1.45
CA ASN A 121 -3.18 -11.20 0.71
C ASN A 121 -3.97 -9.89 0.53
N TYR A 122 -5.29 -9.96 0.38
CA TYR A 122 -6.16 -8.79 0.23
C TYR A 122 -6.21 -7.95 1.53
N PHE A 123 -6.39 -8.59 2.69
CA PHE A 123 -6.44 -7.92 3.99
C PHE A 123 -5.11 -7.32 4.46
N ARG A 124 -3.98 -7.65 3.82
CA ARG A 124 -2.69 -7.04 4.14
C ARG A 124 -2.60 -5.56 3.73
N ASN A 125 -3.46 -5.11 2.82
CA ASN A 125 -3.44 -3.73 2.34
C ASN A 125 -4.46 -2.86 3.10
N LEU A 126 -3.97 -1.82 3.80
CA LEU A 126 -4.80 -0.90 4.57
C LEU A 126 -5.92 -0.25 3.75
N PHE A 127 -5.63 0.16 2.51
CA PHE A 127 -6.63 0.78 1.64
C PHE A 127 -7.70 -0.19 1.18
N LYS A 128 -7.38 -1.49 1.11
CA LYS A 128 -8.33 -2.56 0.81
C LYS A 128 -9.23 -2.87 2.01
N ILE A 129 -8.72 -2.76 3.23
CA ILE A 129 -9.54 -2.80 4.46
C ILE A 129 -10.47 -1.58 4.51
N MET A 130 -9.93 -0.36 4.33
CA MET A 130 -10.74 0.87 4.31
C MET A 130 -11.86 0.79 3.27
N ALA A 131 -11.58 0.23 2.09
CA ALA A 131 -12.58 -0.05 1.07
C ALA A 131 -13.73 -0.92 1.57
N ILE A 132 -13.42 -2.07 2.20
CA ILE A 132 -14.43 -2.99 2.74
C ILE A 132 -15.26 -2.29 3.82
N VAL A 133 -14.60 -1.59 4.75
CA VAL A 133 -15.27 -0.88 5.84
C VAL A 133 -16.21 0.19 5.27
N GLY A 134 -15.76 0.97 4.28
CA GLY A 134 -16.60 1.97 3.62
C GLY A 134 -17.81 1.36 2.91
N PHE A 135 -17.63 0.27 2.16
CA PHE A 135 -18.77 -0.43 1.56
C PHE A 135 -19.78 -0.92 2.61
N ILE A 136 -19.31 -1.52 3.71
CA ILE A 136 -20.18 -2.00 4.79
C ILE A 136 -20.95 -0.84 5.41
N LEU A 137 -20.26 0.25 5.78
CA LEU A 137 -20.89 1.42 6.39
C LEU A 137 -21.89 2.09 5.46
N PHE A 138 -21.59 2.19 4.16
CA PHE A 138 -22.51 2.73 3.16
C PHE A 138 -23.82 1.95 3.12
N TYR A 139 -23.77 0.61 2.99
CA TYR A 139 -24.98 -0.20 2.95
C TYR A 139 -25.72 -0.23 4.28
N VAL A 140 -25.02 -0.19 5.42
CA VAL A 140 -25.65 -0.02 6.74
C VAL A 140 -26.38 1.32 6.81
N GLY A 141 -25.76 2.41 6.35
CA GLY A 141 -26.38 3.74 6.28
C GLY A 141 -27.62 3.76 5.36
N LEU A 142 -27.58 3.06 4.22
CA LEU A 142 -28.73 2.90 3.34
C LEU A 142 -29.86 2.09 3.98
N VAL A 143 -29.55 0.97 4.65
CA VAL A 143 -30.55 0.15 5.33
C VAL A 143 -31.23 0.94 6.45
N LEU A 144 -30.47 1.72 7.22
CA LEU A 144 -30.99 2.63 8.23
C LEU A 144 -31.90 3.69 7.60
N ARG A 145 -31.49 4.25 6.45
CA ARG A 145 -32.28 5.22 5.70
C ARG A 145 -33.60 4.67 5.16
N PHE A 146 -33.66 3.42 4.70
CA PHE A 146 -34.88 2.87 4.06
C PHE A 146 -35.79 2.05 4.98
N THR A 147 -35.25 1.41 6.02
CA THR A 147 -36.02 0.49 6.86
C THR A 147 -36.72 1.17 8.03
N TYR A 148 -36.12 2.23 8.58
CA TYR A 148 -36.48 2.78 9.90
C TYR A 148 -36.91 4.25 9.84
N THR A 149 -37.56 4.67 8.76
CA THR A 149 -37.93 6.08 8.54
C THR A 149 -39.18 6.54 9.30
N THR A 150 -39.54 5.87 10.39
CA THR A 150 -40.67 6.23 11.24
C THR A 150 -40.31 7.19 12.38
N THR A 151 -39.02 7.37 12.72
CA THR A 151 -38.58 8.30 13.77
C THR A 151 -37.43 9.22 13.32
N ASP A 152 -37.41 10.45 13.82
CA ASP A 152 -36.38 11.46 13.50
C ASP A 152 -34.98 11.01 13.94
N GLU A 153 -34.87 10.29 15.06
CA GLU A 153 -33.60 9.83 15.64
C GLU A 153 -32.86 8.85 14.73
N GLU A 154 -33.58 7.90 14.11
CA GLU A 154 -33.01 6.89 13.22
C GLU A 154 -32.50 7.51 11.92
N PHE A 155 -33.17 8.57 11.44
CA PHE A 155 -32.69 9.36 10.30
C PHE A 155 -31.38 10.09 10.62
N PHE A 156 -31.28 10.71 11.80
CA PHE A 156 -30.04 11.34 12.23
C PHE A 156 -28.90 10.33 12.36
N ALA A 157 -29.18 9.13 12.87
CA ALA A 157 -28.22 8.04 12.92
C ALA A 157 -27.74 7.64 11.51
N ALA A 158 -28.66 7.47 10.54
CA ALA A 158 -28.30 7.20 9.15
C ALA A 158 -27.42 8.31 8.56
N ARG A 159 -27.74 9.58 8.82
CA ARG A 159 -26.94 10.72 8.36
C ARG A 159 -25.54 10.72 8.95
N ILE A 160 -25.40 10.43 10.24
CA ILE A 160 -24.10 10.33 10.92
C ILE A 160 -23.27 9.18 10.34
N VAL A 161 -23.88 8.00 10.15
CA VAL A 161 -23.18 6.85 9.54
C VAL A 161 -22.69 7.17 8.13
N MET A 162 -23.52 7.81 7.31
CA MET A 162 -23.14 8.21 5.94
C MET A 162 -22.06 9.30 5.95
N ALA A 163 -22.06 10.22 6.93
CA ALA A 163 -21.02 11.22 7.09
C ALA A 163 -19.66 10.60 7.50
N ILE A 164 -19.67 9.64 8.41
CA ILE A 164 -18.47 8.87 8.78
C ILE A 164 -17.97 8.06 7.59
N ASP A 165 -18.88 7.46 6.81
CA ASP A 165 -18.52 6.74 5.59
C ASP A 165 -17.84 7.67 4.57
N LEU A 166 -18.38 8.87 4.34
CA LEU A 166 -17.77 9.88 3.46
C LEU A 166 -16.32 10.19 3.85
N GLU A 167 -16.02 10.29 5.14
CA GLU A 167 -14.64 10.51 5.62
C GLU A 167 -13.71 9.34 5.26
N ILE A 168 -14.19 8.11 5.36
CA ILE A 168 -13.43 6.92 4.95
C ILE A 168 -13.14 6.95 3.44
N TRP A 169 -14.08 7.41 2.61
CA TRP A 169 -13.85 7.61 1.18
C TRP A 169 -12.82 8.71 0.91
N TRP A 170 -12.81 9.80 1.68
CA TRP A 170 -11.76 10.82 1.59
C TRP A 170 -10.39 10.27 1.97
N LEU A 171 -10.27 9.53 3.07
CA LEU A 171 -9.01 8.87 3.46
C LEU A 171 -8.55 7.84 2.42
N ARG A 172 -9.48 7.09 1.81
CA ARG A 172 -9.18 6.14 0.74
C ARG A 172 -8.62 6.84 -0.52
N SER A 173 -8.90 8.13 -0.74
CA SER A 173 -8.33 8.89 -1.87
C SER A 173 -6.79 8.90 -1.88
N LEU A 174 -6.16 8.78 -0.70
CA LEU A 174 -4.71 8.67 -0.56
C LEU A 174 -4.12 7.47 -1.34
N SER A 175 -4.91 6.43 -1.59
CA SER A 175 -4.49 5.29 -2.42
C SER A 175 -4.14 5.68 -3.86
N PHE A 176 -4.78 6.72 -4.40
CA PHE A 176 -4.41 7.28 -5.71
C PHE A 176 -3.11 8.07 -5.61
N ILE A 177 -2.90 8.82 -4.52
CA ILE A 177 -1.70 9.65 -4.32
C ILE A 177 -0.45 8.79 -4.15
N ILE A 178 -0.56 7.59 -3.56
CA ILE A 178 0.56 6.65 -3.42
C ILE A 178 1.25 6.32 -4.75
N VAL A 179 0.50 6.35 -5.85
CA VAL A 179 1.03 6.05 -7.17
C VAL A 179 1.97 7.16 -7.68
N VAL A 180 1.78 8.39 -7.21
CA VAL A 180 2.54 9.56 -7.63
C VAL A 180 3.99 9.44 -7.13
N ARG A 181 4.96 9.61 -8.05
CA ARG A 181 6.40 9.47 -7.76
C ARG A 181 6.89 10.33 -6.58
N PHE A 182 6.37 11.55 -6.46
CA PHE A 182 6.80 12.49 -5.43
C PHE A 182 6.22 12.17 -4.05
N LEU A 183 4.90 11.95 -3.97
CA LEU A 183 4.18 11.78 -2.70
C LEU A 183 4.11 10.32 -2.21
N GLY A 184 4.28 9.35 -3.11
CA GLY A 184 4.12 7.95 -2.80
C GLY A 184 5.02 7.42 -1.68
N PRO A 185 6.36 7.60 -1.77
CA PRO A 185 7.27 7.19 -0.71
C PRO A 185 6.93 7.84 0.63
N HIS A 186 6.55 9.12 0.63
CA HIS A 186 6.20 9.86 1.84
C HIS A 186 4.97 9.27 2.56
N ILE A 187 3.90 8.93 1.82
CA ILE A 187 2.69 8.32 2.41
C ILE A 187 2.99 6.93 2.98
N VAL A 188 3.76 6.11 2.25
CA VAL A 188 4.15 4.77 2.75
C VAL A 188 5.01 4.90 4.01
N ALA A 189 5.88 5.92 4.06
CA ALA A 189 6.77 6.16 5.19
C ALA A 189 5.96 6.56 6.43
N ILE A 190 4.99 7.50 6.30
CA ILE A 190 4.07 7.89 7.38
C ILE A 190 3.36 6.67 7.97
N GLY A 191 2.83 5.78 7.12
CA GLY A 191 2.14 4.58 7.57
C GLY A 191 3.03 3.60 8.35
N LYS A 192 4.32 3.51 8.03
CA LYS A 192 5.29 2.68 8.77
C LYS A 192 5.69 3.35 10.08
N MET A 193 5.96 4.65 10.07
CA MET A 193 6.35 5.41 11.26
C MET A 193 5.25 5.45 12.33
N LEU A 194 3.99 5.57 11.94
CA LEU A 194 2.87 5.56 12.90
C LEU A 194 2.80 4.25 13.71
N LYS A 195 3.15 3.10 13.10
CA LYS A 195 3.22 1.81 13.81
C LYS A 195 4.39 1.78 14.78
N ASP A 196 5.54 2.29 14.36
CA ASP A 196 6.76 2.32 15.18
C ASP A 196 6.65 3.29 16.36
N LEU A 197 5.82 4.33 16.24
CA LEU A 197 5.60 5.36 17.27
C LEU A 197 4.34 5.12 18.12
N ALA A 198 3.56 4.07 17.83
CA ALA A 198 2.32 3.78 18.55
C ALA A 198 2.54 3.61 20.07
N PHE A 199 3.66 2.99 20.48
CA PHE A 199 4.01 2.86 21.89
C PHE A 199 4.21 4.22 22.58
N PHE A 200 4.82 5.18 21.87
CA PHE A 200 5.00 6.51 22.43
C PHE A 200 3.68 7.29 22.53
N MET A 201 2.77 7.10 21.58
CA MET A 201 1.41 7.63 21.67
C MET A 201 0.67 7.08 22.92
N CYS A 202 0.92 5.82 23.31
CA CYS A 202 0.40 5.28 24.56
C CYS A 202 0.96 5.99 25.80
N ILE A 203 2.26 6.37 25.80
CA ILE A 203 2.86 7.14 26.90
C ILE A 203 2.15 8.50 27.02
N ILE A 204 1.97 9.22 25.91
CA ILE A 204 1.23 10.48 25.91
C ILE A 204 -0.19 10.26 26.45
N ALA A 205 -0.90 9.24 25.98
CA ALA A 205 -2.26 8.93 26.44
C ALA A 205 -2.34 8.64 27.96
N ILE A 206 -1.35 7.95 28.53
CA ILE A 206 -1.28 7.68 29.97
C ILE A 206 -1.10 8.97 30.76
N VAL A 207 -0.15 9.84 30.36
CA VAL A 207 0.11 11.12 31.03
C VAL A 207 -1.10 12.05 30.92
N MET A 208 -1.75 12.09 29.76
CA MET A 208 -2.97 12.85 29.51
C MET A 208 -4.11 12.37 30.41
N THR A 209 -4.33 11.06 30.50
CA THR A 209 -5.37 10.49 31.36
C THR A 209 -5.10 10.79 32.83
N GLY A 210 -3.85 10.69 33.28
CA GLY A 210 -3.46 11.00 34.66
C GLY A 210 -3.76 12.45 35.04
N TYR A 211 -3.38 13.41 34.19
CA TYR A 211 -3.72 14.82 34.39
C TYR A 211 -5.23 15.07 34.31
N GLY A 212 -5.94 14.46 33.37
CA GLY A 212 -7.40 14.65 33.24
C GLY A 212 -8.17 14.19 34.46
N VAL A 213 -7.78 13.06 35.07
CA VAL A 213 -8.38 12.57 36.31
C VAL A 213 -8.03 13.51 37.48
N ALA A 214 -6.76 13.90 37.61
CA ALA A 214 -6.31 14.76 38.71
C ALA A 214 -6.93 16.17 38.65
N SER A 215 -6.95 16.78 37.46
CA SER A 215 -7.56 18.09 37.23
C SER A 215 -9.05 18.06 37.52
N ARG A 216 -9.79 17.05 37.06
CA ARG A 216 -11.22 16.89 37.39
C ARG A 216 -11.46 16.64 38.87
N ALA A 217 -10.63 15.83 39.53
CA ALA A 217 -10.75 15.57 40.97
C ALA A 217 -10.51 16.82 41.84
N MET A 218 -9.61 17.71 41.42
CA MET A 218 -9.35 18.98 42.13
C MET A 218 -10.41 20.04 41.77
N ALA A 219 -10.81 20.11 40.51
CA ALA A 219 -11.80 21.06 40.03
C ALA A 219 -13.23 20.69 40.45
N TYR A 220 -13.56 19.43 40.72
CA TYR A 220 -14.89 19.02 41.17
C TYR A 220 -14.79 18.30 42.51
N TYR A 221 -15.10 19.02 43.58
CA TYR A 221 -15.13 18.52 44.95
C TYR A 221 -16.08 17.29 45.06
N PRO A 222 -15.77 16.26 45.86
CA PRO A 222 -16.50 14.97 45.88
C PRO A 222 -17.97 15.05 46.38
N ASN A 223 -18.46 16.24 46.77
CA ASN A 223 -19.81 16.46 47.28
C ASN A 223 -20.68 17.33 46.38
N ALA A 224 -20.41 17.39 45.07
CA ALA A 224 -21.36 17.96 44.12
C ALA A 224 -22.54 17.01 43.81
N ASN A 225 -23.11 16.38 44.84
CA ASN A 225 -24.56 16.36 44.95
C ASN A 225 -24.96 17.69 45.59
N ARG A 226 -24.84 18.79 44.85
CA ARG A 226 -25.57 20.01 45.22
C ARG A 226 -26.47 20.31 44.07
N PHE A 227 -27.64 19.67 44.17
CA PHE A 227 -28.92 20.17 43.71
C PHE A 227 -28.72 21.27 42.67
N ASN A 228 -28.84 20.91 41.39
CA ASN A 228 -29.43 21.85 40.45
C ASN A 228 -30.60 22.50 41.19
N GLU A 229 -30.79 23.81 41.07
CA GLU A 229 -31.88 24.58 41.69
C GLU A 229 -33.30 24.00 41.38
N THR A 230 -33.37 22.88 40.65
CA THR A 230 -34.51 22.07 40.25
C THR A 230 -34.67 20.73 40.99
N GLY A 231 -33.81 20.33 41.93
CA GLY A 231 -34.01 19.11 42.73
C GLY A 231 -33.86 17.78 41.99
N ILE A 232 -33.27 17.77 40.79
CA ILE A 232 -33.07 16.55 39.98
C ILE A 232 -31.62 16.09 40.14
N SER A 233 -31.44 14.90 40.72
CA SER A 233 -30.17 14.16 40.72
C SER A 233 -29.77 13.86 39.28
N THR A 234 -28.69 14.47 38.77
CA THR A 234 -28.06 14.03 37.54
C THR A 234 -27.44 12.66 37.79
N GLU A 235 -27.99 11.63 37.16
CA GLU A 235 -27.42 10.28 37.18
C GLU A 235 -25.95 10.32 36.74
N PHE A 236 -25.09 9.64 37.49
CA PHE A 236 -23.67 9.49 37.18
C PHE A 236 -23.48 8.65 35.91
N ASN A 237 -23.56 9.28 34.74
CA ASN A 237 -23.24 8.62 33.48
C ASN A 237 -21.73 8.60 33.27
N GLY A 238 -21.13 7.40 33.24
CA GLY A 238 -19.69 7.22 32.99
C GLY A 238 -19.21 7.85 31.67
N ARG A 239 -20.12 8.06 30.70
CA ARG A 239 -19.82 8.77 29.44
C ARG A 239 -19.52 10.26 29.67
N ASP A 240 -20.27 10.91 30.56
CA ASP A 240 -20.10 12.33 30.83
C ASP A 240 -18.81 12.57 31.61
N ILE A 241 -18.46 11.67 32.53
CA ILE A 241 -17.17 11.68 33.24
C ILE A 241 -16.01 11.53 32.25
N PHE A 242 -16.08 10.57 31.32
CA PHE A 242 -15.03 10.39 30.32
C PHE A 242 -14.88 11.62 29.41
N ARG A 243 -15.99 12.19 28.96
CA ARG A 243 -16.00 13.41 28.13
C ARG A 243 -15.35 14.58 28.86
N GLN A 244 -15.71 14.77 30.13
CA GLN A 244 -15.15 15.81 31.00
C GLN A 244 -13.65 15.64 31.21
N ILE A 245 -13.16 14.40 31.36
CA ILE A 245 -11.72 14.12 31.53
C ILE A 245 -10.94 14.28 30.22
N ALA A 246 -11.42 13.67 29.13
CA ALA A 246 -10.62 13.53 27.91
C ALA A 246 -10.59 14.79 27.04
N TYR A 247 -11.70 15.52 26.94
CA TYR A 247 -11.82 16.61 25.96
C TYR A 247 -10.95 17.82 26.30
N PRO A 248 -11.02 18.40 27.52
CA PRO A 248 -10.23 19.59 27.84
C PRO A 248 -8.73 19.31 27.74
N VAL A 249 -8.31 18.12 28.16
CA VAL A 249 -6.89 17.72 28.14
C VAL A 249 -6.38 17.55 26.72
N TYR A 250 -7.21 17.03 25.81
CA TYR A 250 -6.88 16.98 24.38
C TYR A 250 -6.66 18.38 23.78
N TYR A 251 -7.59 19.32 24.03
CA TYR A 251 -7.47 20.69 23.53
C TYR A 251 -6.25 21.43 24.11
N LEU A 252 -5.89 21.12 25.35
CA LEU A 252 -4.71 21.67 26.01
C LEU A 252 -3.38 21.31 25.32
N MET A 253 -3.30 20.13 24.68
CA MET A 253 -2.13 19.75 23.86
C MET A 253 -1.91 20.74 22.71
N TYR A 254 -2.97 21.33 22.18
CA TYR A 254 -2.95 22.25 21.06
C TYR A 254 -2.95 23.73 21.48
N GLY A 255 -2.80 24.01 22.77
CA GLY A 255 -2.65 25.37 23.30
C GLY A 255 -3.95 26.09 23.61
N GLU A 256 -5.08 25.39 23.63
CA GLU A 256 -6.35 25.94 24.12
C GLU A 256 -6.45 25.74 25.63
N PHE A 257 -6.25 26.83 26.38
CA PHE A 257 -6.42 26.87 27.83
C PHE A 257 -7.90 27.11 28.11
N GLY A 258 -8.65 26.06 28.45
CA GLY A 258 -10.10 26.14 28.60
C GLY A 258 -10.53 27.21 29.61
N THR A 259 -11.68 27.85 29.33
CA THR A 259 -12.31 28.86 30.21
C THR A 259 -12.74 28.29 31.57
N GLU A 260 -12.82 26.97 31.71
CA GLU A 260 -13.09 26.29 32.98
C GLU A 260 -12.05 26.62 34.06
N LEU A 261 -10.84 27.09 33.69
CA LEU A 261 -9.81 27.54 34.63
C LEU A 261 -10.09 28.95 35.17
N ASP A 262 -10.66 29.86 34.36
CA ASP A 262 -11.00 31.22 34.79
C ASP A 262 -12.19 31.21 35.77
N ASP A 263 -13.11 30.25 35.63
CA ASP A 263 -14.23 30.06 36.56
C ASP A 263 -13.78 29.52 37.94
N LEU A 264 -12.56 28.99 38.06
CA LEU A 264 -12.00 28.54 39.34
C LEU A 264 -11.55 29.70 40.23
N ASP A 265 -11.23 30.86 39.64
CA ASP A 265 -10.71 32.03 40.36
C ASP A 265 -11.80 32.86 41.06
N THR A 266 -13.08 32.69 40.67
CA THR A 266 -14.15 33.57 41.18
C THR A 266 -14.79 33.11 42.49
N ASN A 267 -14.64 31.84 42.92
CA ASN A 267 -15.46 31.28 44.02
C ASN A 267 -14.79 30.21 44.93
N ARG A 268 -13.46 30.05 44.98
CA ARG A 268 -12.80 29.00 45.81
C ARG A 268 -11.61 29.52 46.63
N ASP A 269 -11.23 28.74 47.65
CA ASP A 269 -10.04 29.03 48.46
C ASP A 269 -8.79 29.13 47.58
N GLU A 270 -7.98 30.15 47.81
CA GLU A 270 -6.75 30.47 47.05
C GLU A 270 -5.81 29.27 46.91
N ALA A 271 -5.72 28.39 47.93
CA ALA A 271 -4.85 27.23 47.92
C ALA A 271 -5.22 26.17 46.86
N TRP A 272 -6.52 25.98 46.57
CA TRP A 272 -6.97 25.04 45.54
C TRP A 272 -6.74 25.60 44.15
N SER A 273 -7.02 26.89 43.93
CA SER A 273 -6.71 27.56 42.65
C SER A 273 -5.22 27.45 42.34
N ILE A 274 -4.35 27.83 43.28
CA ILE A 274 -2.88 27.74 43.09
C ILE A 274 -2.45 26.30 42.75
N SER A 275 -2.97 25.30 43.44
CA SER A 275 -2.63 23.89 43.20
C SER A 275 -3.00 23.43 41.79
N THR A 276 -4.17 23.84 41.28
CA THR A 276 -4.60 23.50 39.92
C THR A 276 -3.76 24.19 38.84
N HIS A 277 -3.39 25.45 39.04
CA HIS A 277 -2.48 26.20 38.16
C HIS A 277 -1.07 25.59 38.13
N VAL A 278 -0.55 25.16 39.29
CA VAL A 278 0.74 24.46 39.37
C VAL A 278 0.67 23.12 38.64
N LEU A 279 -0.39 22.33 38.83
CA LEU A 279 -0.58 21.06 38.15
C LEU A 279 -0.66 21.25 36.62
N LEU A 280 -1.37 22.27 36.16
CA LEU A 280 -1.45 22.67 34.76
C LEU A 280 -0.05 23.02 34.21
N ALA A 281 0.71 23.86 34.92
CA ALA A 281 2.07 24.25 34.51
C ALA A 281 2.99 23.03 34.37
N VAL A 282 2.93 22.10 35.34
CA VAL A 282 3.67 20.83 35.29
C VAL A 282 3.22 19.99 34.09
N HIS A 283 1.91 19.85 33.85
CA HIS A 283 1.40 19.11 32.71
C HIS A 283 1.89 19.69 31.38
N MET A 284 1.84 21.01 31.21
CA MET A 284 2.32 21.69 30.01
C MET A 284 3.82 21.49 29.78
N LEU A 285 4.61 21.48 30.86
CA LEU A 285 6.04 21.16 30.78
C LEU A 285 6.25 19.72 30.29
N PHE A 286 5.55 18.75 30.88
CA PHE A 286 5.73 17.34 30.51
C PHE A 286 5.16 17.00 29.12
N VAL A 287 3.93 17.40 28.81
CA VAL A 287 3.30 17.03 27.53
C VAL A 287 3.80 17.92 26.41
N ASN A 288 3.59 19.24 26.52
CA ASN A 288 3.82 20.14 25.38
C ASN A 288 5.30 20.44 25.18
N ILE A 289 6.06 20.67 26.25
CA ILE A 289 7.50 21.01 26.12
C ILE A 289 8.36 19.75 26.00
N LEU A 290 8.11 18.69 26.78
CA LEU A 290 8.96 17.50 26.77
C LEU A 290 8.48 16.44 25.77
N LEU A 291 7.28 15.87 25.96
CA LEU A 291 6.83 14.69 25.21
C LEU A 291 6.52 14.99 23.74
N THR A 292 5.87 16.10 23.43
CA THR A 292 5.57 16.49 22.04
C THR A 292 6.86 16.80 21.27
N ASN A 293 7.80 17.52 21.88
CA ASN A 293 9.10 17.79 21.24
C ASN A 293 9.93 16.51 21.06
N LEU A 294 9.87 15.59 22.03
CA LEU A 294 10.49 14.28 21.88
C LEU A 294 9.81 13.46 20.79
N LEU A 295 8.48 13.52 20.65
CA LEU A 295 7.73 12.88 19.56
C LEU A 295 8.18 13.42 18.20
N ILE A 296 8.31 14.74 18.06
CA ILE A 296 8.81 15.38 16.83
C ILE A 296 10.23 14.88 16.53
N ALA A 297 11.11 14.85 17.53
CA ALA A 297 12.48 14.37 17.36
C ALA A 297 12.55 12.89 16.95
N MET A 298 11.74 12.03 17.58
CA MET A 298 11.65 10.62 17.22
C MET A 298 11.05 10.43 15.83
N PHE A 299 10.03 11.21 15.46
CA PHE A 299 9.44 11.16 14.13
C PHE A 299 10.48 11.53 13.07
N SER A 300 11.25 12.61 13.26
CA SER A 300 12.32 13.01 12.33
C SER A 300 13.38 11.92 12.20
N LYS A 301 13.90 11.40 13.33
CA LYS A 301 14.93 10.35 13.30
C LYS A 301 14.43 9.07 12.65
N ARG A 302 13.20 8.65 12.95
CA ARG A 302 12.58 7.47 12.34
C ARG A 302 12.29 7.68 10.87
N PHE A 303 11.93 8.90 10.47
CA PHE A 303 11.71 9.23 9.08
C PHE A 303 12.95 8.96 8.25
N ASP A 304 14.09 9.51 8.65
CA ASP A 304 15.34 9.35 7.91
C ASP A 304 15.77 7.88 7.82
N GLN A 305 15.64 7.12 8.91
CA GLN A 305 15.99 5.70 8.95
C GLN A 305 15.12 4.83 8.04
N VAL A 306 13.82 5.12 8.00
CA VAL A 306 12.82 4.28 7.31
C VAL A 306 12.64 4.68 5.85
N TYR A 307 13.04 5.89 5.46
CA TYR A 307 12.78 6.43 4.14
C TYR A 307 13.46 5.62 3.02
N GLU A 308 14.72 5.18 3.21
CA GLU A 308 15.45 4.37 2.22
C GLU A 308 14.75 3.02 1.96
N ASP A 309 14.43 2.28 3.01
CA ASP A 309 13.66 1.03 2.92
C ASP A 309 12.29 1.22 2.24
N THR A 310 11.68 2.37 2.51
CA THR A 310 10.34 2.70 2.01
C THR A 310 10.32 2.87 0.50
N GLN A 311 11.43 3.31 -0.12
CA GLN A 311 11.51 3.40 -1.58
C GLN A 311 11.38 2.02 -2.24
N ASN A 312 12.05 1.01 -1.69
CA ASN A 312 11.95 -0.38 -2.20
C ASN A 312 10.53 -0.95 -2.04
N ILE A 313 9.89 -0.66 -0.91
CA ILE A 313 8.48 -1.03 -0.67
C ILE A 313 7.59 -0.32 -1.69
N TRP A 314 7.80 0.98 -1.92
CA TRP A 314 7.03 1.75 -2.89
C TRP A 314 7.20 1.21 -4.32
N HIS A 315 8.41 0.86 -4.75
CA HIS A 315 8.63 0.19 -6.04
C HIS A 315 7.84 -1.12 -6.18
N THR A 316 7.78 -1.91 -5.10
CA THR A 316 6.95 -3.13 -5.07
C THR A 316 5.46 -2.81 -5.19
N GLN A 317 4.99 -1.76 -4.51
CA GLN A 317 3.60 -1.30 -4.62
C GLN A 317 3.26 -0.82 -6.04
N GLN A 318 4.19 -0.15 -6.72
CA GLN A 318 4.02 0.27 -8.12
C GLN A 318 3.83 -0.91 -9.07
N TYR A 319 4.56 -2.00 -8.86
CA TYR A 319 4.36 -3.24 -9.61
C TYR A 319 2.97 -3.83 -9.36
N ILE A 320 2.57 -3.94 -8.08
CA ILE A 320 1.25 -4.47 -7.70
C ILE A 320 0.13 -3.64 -8.34
N PHE A 321 0.23 -2.32 -8.24
CA PHE A 321 -0.69 -1.37 -8.87
C PHE A 321 -0.76 -1.54 -10.39
N THR A 322 0.39 -1.62 -11.05
CA THR A 322 0.46 -1.78 -12.51
C THR A 322 -0.23 -3.05 -12.97
N ARG A 323 0.02 -4.16 -12.27
CA ARG A 323 -0.60 -5.46 -12.55
C ARG A 323 -2.11 -5.41 -12.35
N GLU A 324 -2.59 -4.75 -11.29
CA GLU A 324 -4.01 -4.60 -10.99
C GLU A 324 -4.74 -3.77 -12.06
N TYR A 325 -4.20 -2.63 -12.46
CA TYR A 325 -4.82 -1.75 -13.45
C TYR A 325 -4.74 -2.28 -14.90
N TYR A 326 -3.84 -3.24 -15.17
CA TYR A 326 -3.76 -3.91 -16.46
C TYR A 326 -5.04 -4.71 -16.76
N THR A 327 -5.55 -5.44 -15.77
CA THR A 327 -6.75 -6.29 -15.89
C THR A 327 -8.06 -5.49 -15.79
N ARG A 328 -8.05 -4.35 -15.08
CA ARG A 328 -9.20 -3.44 -14.95
C ARG A 328 -9.77 -2.95 -16.28
N ALA A 329 -11.07 -2.64 -16.23
CA ALA A 329 -11.79 -1.99 -17.30
C ALA A 329 -11.10 -0.66 -17.69
N PRO A 330 -11.13 -0.27 -18.98
CA PRO A 330 -10.54 1.00 -19.41
C PRO A 330 -11.42 2.23 -19.13
N PHE A 331 -12.65 2.02 -18.66
CA PHE A 331 -13.65 3.06 -18.43
C PHE A 331 -13.90 3.25 -16.93
N PHE A 332 -14.37 4.45 -16.57
CA PHE A 332 -14.63 4.85 -15.20
C PHE A 332 -15.90 4.17 -14.62
N PRO A 333 -16.00 4.02 -13.29
CA PRO A 333 -17.02 3.20 -12.61
C PRO A 333 -18.45 3.24 -13.18
N PRO A 334 -19.14 4.38 -13.35
CA PRO A 334 -20.52 4.38 -13.86
C PRO A 334 -20.67 3.77 -15.27
N ILE A 335 -19.62 3.82 -16.11
CA ILE A 335 -19.62 3.16 -17.43
C ILE A 335 -19.02 1.75 -17.35
N SER A 336 -18.13 1.50 -16.38
CA SER A 336 -17.51 0.19 -16.18
C SER A 336 -18.49 -0.85 -15.65
N LEU A 337 -19.57 -0.45 -14.96
CA LEU A 337 -20.56 -1.37 -14.40
C LEU A 337 -21.03 -2.43 -15.40
N ILE A 338 -21.39 -2.02 -16.62
CA ILE A 338 -21.87 -2.95 -17.67
C ILE A 338 -20.75 -3.90 -18.10
N TYR A 339 -19.52 -3.39 -18.23
CA TYR A 339 -18.36 -4.19 -18.61
C TYR A 339 -17.99 -5.21 -17.52
N ASP A 340 -17.96 -4.78 -16.26
CA ASP A 340 -17.59 -5.62 -15.12
C ASP A 340 -18.68 -6.67 -14.86
N MET A 341 -19.97 -6.31 -14.96
CA MET A 341 -21.07 -7.28 -14.91
C MET A 341 -21.01 -8.29 -16.05
N TYR A 342 -20.81 -7.83 -17.30
CA TYR A 342 -20.65 -8.74 -18.44
C TYR A 342 -19.47 -9.71 -18.23
N TYR A 343 -18.33 -9.21 -17.76
CA TYR A 343 -17.16 -10.03 -17.51
C TYR A 343 -17.39 -11.05 -16.40
N LEU A 344 -17.99 -10.64 -15.27
CA LEU A 344 -18.34 -11.53 -14.17
C LEU A 344 -19.34 -12.61 -14.61
N CYS A 345 -20.40 -12.25 -15.32
CA CYS A 345 -21.37 -13.21 -15.87
C CYS A 345 -20.71 -14.20 -16.84
N ARG A 346 -19.79 -13.72 -17.68
CA ARG A 346 -19.02 -14.58 -18.58
C ARG A 346 -18.11 -15.53 -17.79
N LEU A 347 -17.41 -15.03 -16.78
CA LEU A 347 -16.50 -15.82 -15.97
C LEU A 347 -17.26 -16.90 -15.18
N THR A 348 -18.39 -16.58 -14.56
CA THR A 348 -19.24 -17.56 -13.87
C THR A 348 -19.75 -18.61 -14.84
N PHE A 349 -20.21 -18.20 -16.03
CA PHE A 349 -20.63 -19.14 -17.08
C PHE A 349 -19.50 -20.08 -17.52
N PHE A 350 -18.29 -19.57 -17.75
CA PHE A 350 -17.13 -20.39 -18.13
C PHE A 350 -16.64 -21.27 -16.98
N ASN A 351 -16.69 -20.81 -15.72
CA ASN A 351 -16.35 -21.61 -14.56
C ASN A 351 -17.34 -22.76 -14.34
N ILE A 352 -18.65 -22.48 -14.47
CA ILE A 352 -19.69 -23.52 -14.50
C ILE A 352 -19.39 -24.49 -15.64
N ARG A 353 -19.06 -23.99 -16.85
CA ARG A 353 -18.70 -24.86 -17.97
C ARG A 353 -17.43 -25.67 -17.75
N ARG A 354 -16.46 -25.14 -17.01
CA ARG A 354 -15.20 -25.82 -16.70
C ARG A 354 -15.40 -26.93 -15.68
N VAL A 355 -16.19 -26.66 -14.64
CA VAL A 355 -16.57 -27.64 -13.60
C VAL A 355 -17.47 -28.72 -14.19
N CYS A 356 -18.48 -28.35 -14.99
CA CYS A 356 -19.44 -29.29 -15.55
C CYS A 356 -18.96 -30.00 -16.83
N PHE A 357 -18.11 -29.38 -17.67
CA PHE A 357 -17.74 -29.91 -19.00
C PHE A 357 -16.23 -30.04 -19.24
N LYS A 358 -15.37 -29.92 -18.20
CA LYS A 358 -13.90 -30.11 -18.27
C LYS A 358 -13.21 -29.38 -19.44
N LYS A 359 -13.72 -28.22 -19.86
CA LYS A 359 -13.11 -27.41 -20.94
C LYS A 359 -11.97 -26.53 -20.44
N SER A 360 -11.05 -26.18 -21.36
CA SER A 360 -9.90 -25.30 -21.10
C SER A 360 -10.33 -23.90 -20.60
N ALA A 361 -9.42 -23.24 -19.88
CA ALA A 361 -9.61 -21.89 -19.33
C ALA A 361 -9.92 -20.84 -20.42
N ASP A 362 -10.50 -19.70 -20.02
CA ASP A 362 -10.91 -18.66 -20.96
C ASP A 362 -9.72 -18.17 -21.83
N PRO A 363 -9.75 -18.39 -23.16
CA PRO A 363 -8.68 -17.97 -24.06
C PRO A 363 -8.57 -16.44 -24.23
N ARG A 364 -9.55 -15.67 -23.74
CA ARG A 364 -9.56 -14.20 -23.76
C ARG A 364 -9.20 -13.58 -22.41
N ALA A 365 -8.83 -14.38 -21.41
CA ALA A 365 -8.31 -13.86 -20.15
C ALA A 365 -7.04 -13.05 -20.42
N LYS A 366 -7.04 -11.76 -20.05
CA LYS A 366 -5.84 -10.93 -20.13
C LYS A 366 -4.81 -11.51 -19.17
N THR A 367 -3.75 -12.09 -19.73
CA THR A 367 -2.59 -12.50 -18.94
C THR A 367 -1.56 -11.38 -18.96
N PHE A 368 -0.96 -11.08 -17.81
CA PHE A 368 0.20 -10.21 -17.72
C PHE A 368 1.44 -11.00 -18.17
N LYS A 369 1.42 -11.46 -19.42
CA LYS A 369 2.47 -12.25 -20.05
C LYS A 369 2.83 -11.60 -21.38
N MET A 370 4.13 -11.40 -21.59
CA MET A 370 4.63 -11.01 -22.89
C MET A 370 4.57 -12.23 -23.80
N ILE A 371 3.80 -12.14 -24.89
CA ILE A 371 3.73 -13.21 -25.89
C ILE A 371 4.81 -12.89 -26.93
N PRO A 372 5.81 -13.77 -27.12
CA PRO A 372 6.87 -13.52 -28.09
C PRO A 372 6.29 -13.46 -29.51
N ILE A 373 6.71 -12.46 -30.28
CA ILE A 373 6.22 -12.20 -31.64
C ILE A 373 6.71 -13.29 -32.61
N ASN A 374 7.94 -13.81 -32.39
CA ASN A 374 8.55 -14.86 -33.21
C ASN A 374 9.43 -15.77 -32.34
N LYS A 375 9.50 -17.07 -32.68
CA LYS A 375 10.41 -18.04 -32.05
C LYS A 375 11.89 -17.64 -32.17
N SER A 376 12.27 -16.90 -33.23
CA SER A 376 13.63 -16.36 -33.39
C SER A 376 14.01 -15.39 -32.28
N CYS A 377 13.09 -14.48 -31.92
CA CYS A 377 13.33 -13.45 -30.90
C CYS A 377 13.61 -14.05 -29.52
N VAL A 378 12.99 -15.21 -29.22
CA VAL A 378 13.25 -15.96 -27.99
C VAL A 378 14.69 -16.49 -27.94
N LYS A 379 15.23 -16.96 -29.07
CA LYS A 379 16.62 -17.43 -29.16
C LYS A 379 17.60 -16.29 -28.89
N ASP A 380 17.33 -15.12 -29.46
CA ASP A 380 18.17 -13.93 -29.28
C ASP A 380 18.17 -13.47 -27.81
N TRP A 381 17.02 -13.55 -27.12
CA TRP A 381 16.92 -13.26 -25.69
C TRP A 381 17.75 -14.21 -24.84
N TYR A 382 17.71 -15.52 -25.12
CA TYR A 382 18.55 -16.49 -24.39
C TYR A 382 20.04 -16.27 -24.63
N GLN A 383 20.44 -15.91 -25.85
CA GLN A 383 21.83 -15.57 -26.14
C GLN A 383 22.27 -14.32 -25.40
N PHE A 384 21.42 -13.29 -25.35
CA PHE A 384 21.67 -12.07 -24.59
C PHE A 384 21.78 -12.34 -23.08
N GLU A 385 20.88 -13.15 -22.52
CA GLU A 385 20.89 -13.55 -21.11
C GLU A 385 22.18 -14.30 -20.76
N GLY A 386 22.59 -15.26 -21.61
CA GLY A 386 23.84 -16.00 -21.44
C GLY A 386 25.08 -15.10 -21.49
N ALA A 387 25.16 -14.20 -22.47
CA ALA A 387 26.27 -13.27 -22.59
C ALA A 387 26.36 -12.30 -21.40
N SER A 388 25.22 -11.74 -20.97
CA SER A 388 25.15 -10.82 -19.83
C SER A 388 25.51 -11.51 -18.51
N THR A 389 25.04 -12.74 -18.31
CA THR A 389 25.37 -13.54 -17.12
C THR A 389 26.86 -13.87 -17.07
N TYR A 390 27.44 -14.22 -18.21
CA TYR A 390 28.88 -14.47 -18.32
C TYR A 390 29.69 -13.21 -18.00
N GLU A 391 29.31 -12.05 -18.56
CA GLU A 391 29.99 -10.79 -18.30
C GLU A 391 29.92 -10.40 -16.82
N TYR A 392 28.74 -10.52 -16.19
CA TYR A 392 28.57 -10.29 -14.76
C TYR A 392 29.45 -11.20 -13.90
N ALA A 393 29.45 -12.51 -14.16
CA ALA A 393 30.27 -13.46 -13.44
C ALA A 393 31.78 -13.15 -13.58
N HIS A 394 32.20 -12.76 -14.79
CA HIS A 394 33.57 -12.36 -15.04
C HIS A 394 33.95 -11.06 -14.30
N GLN A 395 33.04 -10.08 -14.22
CA GLN A 395 33.25 -8.85 -13.45
C GLN A 395 33.37 -9.12 -11.95
N GLU A 396 32.54 -10.00 -11.38
CA GLU A 396 32.60 -10.43 -9.97
C GLU A 396 33.92 -11.12 -9.64
N VAL A 397 34.39 -12.03 -10.51
CA VAL A 397 35.69 -12.70 -10.34
C VAL A 397 36.82 -11.66 -10.39
N LYS A 398 36.74 -10.70 -11.32
CA LYS A 398 37.73 -9.62 -11.43
C LYS A 398 37.73 -8.71 -10.20
N ALA A 399 36.55 -8.36 -9.68
CA ALA A 399 36.38 -7.57 -8.46
C ALA A 399 36.91 -8.31 -7.23
N SER A 400 36.58 -9.59 -7.09
CA SER A 400 37.08 -10.46 -6.02
C SER A 400 38.61 -10.58 -6.06
N LYS A 401 39.19 -10.74 -7.26
CA LYS A 401 40.65 -10.75 -7.45
C LYS A 401 41.28 -9.40 -7.10
N ALA A 402 40.64 -8.29 -7.42
CA ALA A 402 41.11 -6.95 -7.05
C ALA A 402 41.08 -6.74 -5.52
N VAL A 403 40.02 -7.18 -4.84
CA VAL A 403 39.91 -7.14 -3.37
C VAL A 403 40.99 -8.00 -2.72
N LEU A 404 41.23 -9.21 -3.21
CA LEU A 404 42.31 -10.09 -2.74
C LEU A 404 43.68 -9.46 -2.93
N MET A 405 43.94 -8.78 -4.06
CA MET A 405 45.20 -8.08 -4.29
C MET A 405 45.37 -6.88 -3.34
N THR A 406 44.31 -6.11 -3.07
CA THR A 406 44.37 -5.01 -2.09
C THR A 406 44.52 -5.52 -0.65
N SER A 407 43.89 -6.64 -0.32
CA SER A 407 44.04 -7.29 0.98
C SER A 407 45.45 -7.84 1.15
N SER A 408 46.01 -8.49 0.11
CA SER A 408 47.40 -8.98 0.07
C SER A 408 48.40 -7.85 0.31
N ASN A 409 48.25 -6.72 -0.39
CA ASN A 409 49.13 -5.54 -0.21
C ASN A 409 48.97 -4.90 1.19
N GLY A 410 47.76 -4.94 1.77
CA GLY A 410 47.50 -4.50 3.15
C GLY A 410 48.05 -5.46 4.20
N SER A 411 48.07 -6.77 3.93
CA SER A 411 48.73 -7.78 4.76
C SER A 411 50.24 -7.73 4.62
N ASP A 412 50.84 -7.41 3.47
CA ASP A 412 52.30 -7.24 3.36
C ASP A 412 52.81 -6.10 4.27
N SER A 413 51.99 -5.06 4.49
CA SER A 413 52.31 -3.98 5.45
C SER A 413 52.14 -4.41 6.92
N ARG A 414 51.30 -5.42 7.21
CA ARG A 414 51.04 -5.95 8.57
C ARG A 414 51.88 -7.21 8.89
N CYS A 415 52.39 -7.91 7.86
CA CYS A 415 53.21 -9.12 7.93
C CYS A 415 54.70 -8.84 8.20
N ILE A 416 55.12 -7.56 8.23
CA ILE A 416 56.45 -7.19 8.73
C ILE A 416 56.54 -7.33 10.26
N GLU A 417 55.42 -7.45 10.99
CA GLU A 417 55.42 -7.49 12.47
C GLU A 417 55.12 -8.87 13.10
N LYS A 418 54.76 -9.91 12.32
CA LYS A 418 54.41 -11.24 12.87
C LYS A 418 55.01 -12.40 12.07
N ARG A 419 56.31 -12.37 11.83
CA ARG A 419 57.02 -13.40 11.08
C ARG A 419 57.87 -14.28 11.99
N GLU A 420 57.25 -14.98 12.94
CA GLU A 420 57.96 -16.05 13.69
C GLU A 420 57.10 -17.29 14.06
N ASP A 421 55.75 -17.29 13.92
CA ASP A 421 54.91 -18.39 14.47
C ASP A 421 54.04 -19.18 13.47
N SER A 422 54.32 -19.28 12.17
CA SER A 422 53.34 -19.89 11.22
C SER A 422 53.89 -20.76 10.09
N ASN A 423 54.82 -21.67 10.38
CA ASN A 423 55.17 -22.73 9.43
C ASN A 423 54.20 -23.93 9.47
N ASP A 424 53.54 -24.20 10.61
CA ASP A 424 52.61 -25.34 10.72
C ASP A 424 51.26 -25.06 10.03
N SER A 425 50.77 -23.81 10.10
CA SER A 425 49.52 -23.40 9.42
C SER A 425 49.61 -23.45 7.89
N VAL A 426 50.81 -23.33 7.32
CA VAL A 426 51.04 -23.36 5.86
C VAL A 426 50.96 -24.79 5.32
N ASN A 427 51.42 -25.77 6.10
CA ASN A 427 51.31 -27.18 5.70
C ASN A 427 49.87 -27.68 5.73
N ASP A 428 49.07 -27.29 6.72
CA ASP A 428 47.65 -27.64 6.77
C ASP A 428 46.86 -26.98 5.62
N SER A 429 47.17 -25.72 5.29
CA SER A 429 46.55 -25.05 4.14
C SER A 429 46.90 -25.73 2.81
N ASN A 430 48.15 -26.17 2.64
CA ASN A 430 48.57 -26.87 1.42
C ASN A 430 47.91 -28.26 1.27
N ASN A 431 47.70 -28.98 2.38
CA ASN A 431 46.98 -30.25 2.36
C ASN A 431 45.50 -30.06 2.02
N ASN A 432 44.86 -29.02 2.56
CA ASN A 432 43.47 -28.68 2.24
C ASN A 432 43.29 -28.30 0.75
N ILE A 433 44.25 -27.57 0.17
CA ILE A 433 44.22 -27.21 -1.25
C ILE A 433 44.31 -28.45 -2.15
N ARG A 434 45.17 -29.43 -1.79
CA ARG A 434 45.26 -30.70 -2.54
C ARG A 434 43.96 -31.49 -2.47
N GLN A 435 43.32 -31.52 -1.30
CA GLN A 435 42.04 -32.21 -1.13
C GLN A 435 40.92 -31.57 -1.96
N ILE A 436 40.87 -30.24 -2.03
CA ILE A 436 39.92 -29.51 -2.89
C ILE A 436 40.18 -29.78 -4.37
N GLN A 437 41.44 -29.92 -4.81
CA GLN A 437 41.78 -30.27 -6.18
C GLN A 437 41.30 -31.69 -6.55
N ASP A 438 41.46 -32.65 -5.64
CA ASP A 438 40.98 -34.03 -5.84
C ASP A 438 39.43 -34.10 -5.89
N ASP A 439 38.75 -33.33 -5.05
CA ASP A 439 37.28 -33.29 -5.05
C ASP A 439 36.73 -32.63 -6.32
N LEU A 440 37.39 -31.57 -6.82
CA LEU A 440 37.07 -30.97 -8.12
C LEU A 440 37.26 -31.95 -9.28
N ALA A 441 38.30 -32.77 -9.24
CA ALA A 441 38.54 -33.79 -10.27
C ALA A 441 37.44 -34.86 -10.29
N LYS A 442 37.00 -35.34 -9.11
CA LYS A 442 35.89 -36.30 -8.98
C LYS A 442 34.56 -35.72 -9.47
N LEU A 443 34.30 -34.46 -9.15
CA LEU A 443 33.08 -33.76 -9.55
C LEU A 443 33.00 -33.58 -11.08
N ASN A 444 34.13 -33.27 -11.70
CA ASN A 444 34.24 -33.18 -13.16
C ASN A 444 33.99 -34.54 -13.84
N GLN A 445 34.47 -35.63 -13.24
CA GLN A 445 34.25 -36.98 -13.75
C GLN A 445 32.77 -37.42 -13.64
N SER A 446 32.10 -37.11 -12.53
CA SER A 446 30.65 -37.33 -12.40
C SER A 446 29.83 -36.51 -13.40
N PHE A 447 30.27 -35.31 -13.74
CA PHE A 447 29.59 -34.47 -14.73
C PHE A 447 29.66 -35.08 -16.14
N GLU A 448 30.81 -35.63 -16.53
CA GLU A 448 30.96 -36.33 -17.82
C GLU A 448 30.14 -37.64 -17.86
N ASP A 449 30.02 -38.37 -16.74
CA ASP A 449 29.16 -39.56 -16.67
C ASP A 449 27.67 -39.21 -16.85
N ILE A 450 27.20 -38.15 -16.18
CA ILE A 450 25.81 -37.68 -16.33
C ILE A 450 25.53 -37.24 -17.77
N LYS A 451 26.48 -36.54 -18.39
CA LYS A 451 26.39 -36.12 -19.79
C LYS A 451 26.34 -37.32 -20.74
N GLY A 452 27.11 -38.38 -20.46
CA GLY A 452 27.03 -39.65 -21.18
C GLY A 452 25.67 -40.33 -21.04
N GLN A 453 25.12 -40.39 -19.82
CA GLN A 453 23.78 -40.94 -19.56
C GLN A 453 22.68 -40.13 -20.27
N LEU A 454 22.77 -38.80 -20.26
CA LEU A 454 21.82 -37.93 -20.95
C LEU A 454 21.83 -38.16 -22.47
N LYS A 455 23.02 -38.37 -23.05
CA LYS A 455 23.17 -38.68 -24.48
C LYS A 455 22.51 -40.00 -24.84
N THR A 456 22.67 -41.04 -24.03
CA THR A 456 22.03 -42.36 -24.27
C THR A 456 20.50 -42.33 -24.08
N LEU A 457 19.98 -41.44 -23.21
CA LEU A 457 18.53 -41.23 -23.06
C LEU A 457 17.93 -40.50 -24.26
N ILE A 458 18.65 -39.51 -24.82
CA ILE A 458 18.24 -38.79 -26.04
C ILE A 458 18.23 -39.71 -27.27
N GLU A 459 19.18 -40.65 -27.37
CA GLU A 459 19.20 -41.63 -28.47
C GLU A 459 18.11 -42.71 -28.35
N LYS A 460 17.49 -42.87 -27.18
CA LYS A 460 16.37 -43.82 -26.94
C LYS A 460 14.97 -43.21 -27.06
N SER A 461 14.83 -41.88 -27.11
CA SER A 461 13.55 -41.15 -27.35
C SER A 461 13.40 -40.80 -28.82
#